data_AF-A0AAD1SL56-F1
#
_entry.id   AF-A0AAD1SL56-F1
#
_cell.length_a   1.000
_cell.length_b   1.000
_cell.length_c   1.000
_cell.angle_alpha   90.00
_cell.angle_beta   90.00
_cell.angle_gamma   90.00
#
_symmetry.space_group_name_H-M   'P 1'
#
loop_
_entity.id
_entity.type
_entity.pdbx_description
1 polymer ?
#
loop_
_entity_poly.entity_id
_entity_poly.type
_entity_poly.pdbx_seq_one_letter_code
_entity_poly.pdbx_strand_id
1 'polypeptide(L)'
;MIDLHTGTPWENVTFTAFGTNRNIFFNILQEARELALHEQEGKTVMYTAMGAEWRQFGFPRRRRPLSSVVLQEGVSEKILQDVKGFIDHPKWYSDRGIPYRRGYLLYGPPGCGKSSFITAIAGELEYSICLMSLSDNSLSDDRLNHLLSVAPQQSIILLEDVDAAFVSRDLAKQNPGVYQGMGRLTFSGLLNALDGVASTEARIVFMTTNHIDRLDPALIRPGRVDFKQYVGHCTHWQLTQMFLRFYPDQTLTTGEQFAKAAFSHTDKLSAAQVQGHFMMYKTDPEGAIENIGCVTV
;
A
#
# COMPACT_ATOMS: atom_id res chain seq x y z
N MET A 1 -34.20 17.58 -3.25
CA MET A 1 -33.01 17.35 -4.09
C MET A 1 -32.25 16.20 -3.43
N ILE A 2 -31.96 15.13 -4.15
CA ILE A 2 -31.22 13.97 -3.63
C ILE A 2 -29.76 14.18 -4.01
N ASP A 3 -28.85 13.95 -3.07
CA ASP A 3 -27.42 13.93 -3.38
C ASP A 3 -27.13 12.68 -4.24
N LEU A 4 -26.79 12.91 -5.51
CA LEU A 4 -26.50 11.87 -6.49
C LEU A 4 -25.26 11.03 -6.09
N HIS A 5 -24.44 11.49 -5.15
CA HIS A 5 -23.22 10.82 -4.72
C HIS A 5 -23.41 9.81 -3.59
N THR A 6 -24.39 10.02 -2.70
CA THR A 6 -24.68 9.16 -1.54
C THR A 6 -26.05 8.49 -1.62
N GLY A 7 -26.93 8.96 -2.53
CA GLY A 7 -28.32 8.51 -2.60
C GLY A 7 -29.17 9.00 -1.43
N THR A 8 -28.64 9.88 -0.57
CA THR A 8 -29.34 10.45 0.57
C THR A 8 -30.02 11.77 0.20
N PRO A 9 -31.11 12.15 0.89
CA PRO A 9 -31.67 13.48 0.75
C PRO A 9 -30.62 14.55 1.06
N TRP A 10 -30.70 15.71 0.41
CA TRP A 10 -29.83 16.83 0.73
C TRP A 10 -30.14 17.34 2.14
N GLU A 11 -29.12 17.36 3.01
CA GLU A 11 -29.24 17.77 4.41
C GLU A 11 -28.54 19.10 4.65
N ASN A 12 -29.22 20.01 5.35
CA ASN A 12 -28.66 21.28 5.77
C ASN A 12 -28.60 21.35 7.29
N VAL A 13 -27.41 21.60 7.82
CA VAL A 13 -27.19 21.85 9.25
C VAL A 13 -26.92 23.33 9.46
N THR A 14 -27.83 24.02 10.14
CA THR A 14 -27.72 25.46 10.45
C THR A 14 -27.59 25.67 11.95
N PHE A 15 -26.48 26.25 12.39
CA PHE A 15 -26.29 26.68 13.77
C PHE A 15 -26.71 28.14 13.95
N THR A 16 -27.61 28.41 14.89
CA THR A 16 -28.05 29.78 15.26
C THR A 16 -27.87 29.97 16.76
N ALA A 17 -27.25 31.07 17.18
CA ALA A 17 -27.01 31.39 18.59
C ALA A 17 -27.35 32.85 18.87
N PHE A 18 -27.74 33.15 20.12
CA PHE A 18 -27.89 34.53 20.58
C PHE A 18 -26.52 35.16 20.89
N GLY A 19 -26.30 36.40 20.44
CA GLY A 19 -25.09 37.17 20.69
C GLY A 19 -24.24 37.43 19.45
N THR A 20 -23.19 38.25 19.62
CA THR A 20 -22.29 38.67 18.53
C THR A 20 -20.92 37.98 18.58
N ASN A 21 -20.67 37.15 19.60
CA ASN A 21 -19.39 36.47 19.77
C ASN A 21 -19.25 35.27 18.82
N ARG A 22 -18.48 35.45 17.74
CA ARG A 22 -18.21 34.41 16.73
C ARG A 22 -17.25 33.32 17.22
N ASN A 23 -16.51 33.55 18.30
CA ASN A 23 -15.51 32.60 18.81
C ASN A 23 -16.15 31.27 19.27
N ILE A 24 -17.42 31.29 19.68
CA ILE A 24 -18.16 30.07 20.02
C ILE A 24 -18.20 29.08 18.85
N PHE A 25 -18.42 29.55 17.62
CA PHE A 25 -18.46 28.65 16.46
C PHE A 25 -17.07 28.14 16.08
N PHE A 26 -16.03 28.95 16.24
CA PHE A 26 -14.65 28.50 16.03
C PHE A 26 -14.27 27.41 17.04
N ASN A 27 -14.64 27.57 18.31
CA ASN A 27 -14.40 26.56 19.34
C ASN A 27 -15.17 25.26 19.04
N ILE A 28 -16.46 25.34 18.71
CA ILE A 28 -17.25 24.14 18.34
C ILE A 28 -16.63 23.42 17.14
N LEU A 29 -16.21 24.17 16.10
CA LEU A 29 -15.56 23.58 14.93
C LEU A 29 -14.21 22.95 15.29
N GLN A 30 -13.44 23.59 16.16
CA GLN A 30 -12.17 23.05 16.64
C GLN A 30 -12.36 21.79 17.47
N GLU A 31 -13.31 21.77 18.42
CA GLU A 31 -13.67 20.61 19.22
C GLU A 31 -14.17 19.45 18.34
N ALA A 32 -15.03 19.74 17.36
CA ALA A 32 -15.50 18.73 16.41
C ALA A 32 -14.35 18.15 15.57
N ARG A 33 -13.39 19.00 15.16
CA ARG A 33 -12.18 18.56 14.47
C ARG A 33 -11.30 17.70 15.37
N GLU A 34 -11.08 18.11 16.63
CA GLU A 34 -10.29 17.35 17.59
C GLU A 34 -10.93 16.00 17.92
N LEU A 35 -12.25 15.95 18.09
CA LEU A 35 -13.01 14.70 18.26
C LEU A 35 -12.87 13.79 17.04
N ALA A 36 -12.99 14.33 15.83
CA ALA A 36 -12.83 13.56 14.59
C ALA A 36 -11.38 13.05 14.42
N LEU A 37 -10.38 13.86 14.76
CA LEU A 37 -8.96 13.47 14.74
C LEU A 37 -8.67 12.38 15.78
N HIS A 38 -9.22 12.50 16.99
CA HIS A 38 -9.06 11.52 18.07
C HIS A 38 -9.77 10.19 17.73
N GLU A 39 -10.89 10.22 17.02
CA GLU A 39 -11.53 9.00 16.52
C GLU A 39 -10.70 8.31 15.44
N GLN A 40 -9.88 9.07 14.70
CA GLN A 40 -8.98 8.58 13.66
C GLN A 40 -7.57 8.26 14.18
N GLU A 41 -7.26 8.62 15.42
CA GLU A 41 -5.97 8.37 16.05
C GLU A 41 -5.68 6.86 16.10
N GLY A 42 -4.48 6.48 15.68
CA GLY A 42 -4.10 5.08 15.61
C GLY A 42 -4.81 4.27 14.50
N LYS A 43 -5.51 4.91 13.55
CA LYS A 43 -6.15 4.26 12.40
C LYS A 43 -5.49 4.68 11.06
N THR A 44 -5.65 3.83 10.05
CA THR A 44 -5.26 4.06 8.66
C THR A 44 -6.53 4.12 7.81
N VAL A 45 -6.76 5.26 7.16
CA VAL A 45 -7.89 5.45 6.25
C VAL A 45 -7.54 4.88 4.88
N MET A 46 -8.46 4.12 4.30
CA MET A 46 -8.34 3.56 2.95
C MET A 46 -9.22 4.35 1.99
N TYR A 47 -8.68 4.75 0.85
CA TYR A 47 -9.41 5.35 -0.26
C TYR A 47 -9.39 4.41 -1.47
N THR A 48 -10.49 4.39 -2.22
CA THR A 48 -10.60 3.71 -3.51
C THR A 48 -11.10 4.70 -4.56
N ALA A 49 -10.72 4.47 -5.81
CA ALA A 49 -11.18 5.28 -6.93
C ALA A 49 -12.62 4.91 -7.31
N MET A 50 -13.57 5.84 -7.16
CA MET A 50 -14.94 5.70 -7.64
C MET A 50 -15.24 6.78 -8.66
N GLY A 51 -15.32 6.40 -9.94
CA GLY A 51 -15.30 7.39 -11.03
C GLY A 51 -14.04 8.24 -10.95
N ALA A 52 -14.17 9.55 -11.08
CA ALA A 52 -13.04 10.49 -11.06
C ALA A 52 -12.57 10.89 -9.66
N GLU A 53 -13.15 10.36 -8.58
CA GLU A 53 -12.89 10.82 -7.22
C GLU A 53 -12.35 9.72 -6.31
N TRP A 54 -11.60 10.14 -5.28
CA TRP A 54 -11.22 9.27 -4.17
C TRP A 54 -12.34 9.23 -3.14
N ARG A 55 -12.79 8.03 -2.81
CA ARG A 55 -13.78 7.82 -1.74
C ARG A 55 -13.23 6.91 -0.68
N GLN A 56 -13.54 7.24 0.57
CA GLN A 56 -13.18 6.39 1.69
C GLN A 56 -13.86 5.02 1.51
N PHE A 57 -13.07 3.96 1.62
CA PHE A 57 -13.51 2.59 1.49
C PHE A 57 -13.57 1.92 2.86
N GLY A 58 -14.79 1.77 3.38
CA GLY A 58 -15.06 1.15 4.66
C GLY A 58 -14.61 1.98 5.86
N PHE A 59 -14.61 1.35 7.03
CA PHE A 59 -14.17 1.98 8.27
C PHE A 59 -12.65 2.12 8.33
N PRO A 60 -12.10 3.19 8.94
CA PRO A 60 -10.67 3.31 9.16
C PRO A 60 -10.13 2.09 9.92
N ARG A 61 -9.06 1.49 9.40
CA ARG A 61 -8.51 0.23 9.92
C ARG A 61 -7.55 0.53 11.06
N ARG A 62 -7.48 -0.34 12.07
CA ARG A 62 -6.44 -0.23 13.10
C ARG A 62 -5.06 -0.28 12.43
N ARG A 63 -4.15 0.61 12.85
CA ARG A 63 -2.78 0.61 12.34
C ARG A 63 -2.15 -0.76 12.57
N ARG A 64 -1.54 -1.29 11.51
CA ARG A 64 -0.77 -2.51 11.57
C ARG A 64 0.64 -2.15 12.04
N PRO A 65 1.10 -2.62 13.22
CA PRO A 65 2.46 -2.33 13.67
C PRO A 65 3.48 -2.81 12.65
N LEU A 66 4.53 -2.02 12.38
CA LEU A 66 5.57 -2.37 11.40
C LEU A 66 6.20 -3.74 11.70
N SER A 67 6.48 -4.00 12.99
CA SER A 67 6.96 -5.27 13.52
C SER A 67 6.11 -6.50 13.17
N SER A 68 4.84 -6.33 12.77
CA SER A 68 3.95 -7.43 12.37
C SER A 68 4.17 -7.96 10.96
N VAL A 69 5.01 -7.30 10.17
CA VAL A 69 5.40 -7.76 8.84
C VAL A 69 6.90 -8.04 8.87
N VAL A 70 7.23 -9.32 8.94
CA VAL A 70 8.62 -9.78 9.05
C VAL A 70 9.21 -9.96 7.65
N LEU A 71 9.86 -8.91 7.15
CA LEU A 71 10.66 -8.97 5.92
C LEU A 71 12.08 -9.47 6.22
N GLN A 72 12.93 -9.62 5.21
CA GLN A 72 14.34 -9.92 5.42
C GLN A 72 15.00 -8.84 6.29
N GLU A 73 15.99 -9.24 7.10
CA GLU A 73 16.72 -8.37 8.00
C GLU A 73 17.22 -7.09 7.30
N GLY A 74 16.94 -5.92 7.90
CA GLY A 74 17.35 -4.61 7.39
C GLY A 74 16.49 -4.04 6.26
N VAL A 75 15.60 -4.82 5.65
CA VAL A 75 14.77 -4.34 4.53
C VAL A 75 13.72 -3.34 4.99
N SER A 76 13.08 -3.61 6.14
CA SER A 76 12.07 -2.72 6.71
C SER A 76 12.65 -1.36 7.07
N GLU A 77 13.80 -1.36 7.75
CA GLU A 77 14.48 -0.16 8.23
C GLU A 77 14.97 0.68 7.06
N LYS A 78 15.53 0.04 6.03
CA LYS A 78 16.04 0.72 4.84
C LYS A 78 14.95 1.46 4.08
N ILE A 79 13.78 0.83 3.88
CA ILE A 79 12.66 1.49 3.18
C ILE A 79 12.10 2.61 4.05
N LEU A 80 11.88 2.36 5.34
CA LEU A 80 11.32 3.37 6.25
C LEU A 80 12.23 4.61 6.33
N GLN A 81 13.55 4.41 6.40
CA GLN A 81 14.53 5.49 6.43
C GLN A 81 14.50 6.30 5.13
N ASP A 82 14.39 5.66 3.96
CA ASP A 82 14.29 6.37 2.68
C ASP A 82 13.00 7.19 2.59
N VAL A 83 11.86 6.62 3.03
CA VAL A 83 10.57 7.32 3.01
C VAL A 83 10.56 8.51 3.97
N LYS A 84 11.05 8.34 5.20
CA LYS A 84 11.19 9.46 6.17
C LYS A 84 12.16 10.52 5.63
N GLY A 85 13.29 10.09 5.07
CA GLY A 85 14.25 10.98 4.44
C GLY A 85 13.64 11.82 3.31
N PHE A 86 12.77 11.23 2.49
CA PHE A 86 12.01 11.97 1.48
C PHE A 86 11.09 13.02 2.11
N ILE A 87 10.28 12.61 3.10
CA ILE A 87 9.30 13.46 3.79
C ILE A 87 9.97 14.66 4.50
N ASP A 88 11.14 14.44 5.09
CA ASP A 88 11.84 15.44 5.90
C ASP A 88 12.60 16.50 5.07
N HIS A 89 12.78 16.28 3.76
CA HIS A 89 13.62 17.14 2.91
C HIS A 89 12.92 17.78 1.70
N PRO A 90 11.69 18.34 1.80
CA PRO A 90 10.98 18.94 0.66
C PRO A 90 11.76 20.11 0.04
N LYS A 91 12.43 20.92 0.86
CA LYS A 91 13.19 22.09 0.41
C LYS A 91 14.36 21.71 -0.51
N TRP A 92 15.01 20.57 -0.25
CA TRP A 92 16.15 20.11 -1.06
C TRP A 92 15.76 19.88 -2.52
N TYR A 93 14.54 19.36 -2.75
CA TYR A 93 13.95 19.15 -4.08
C TYR A 93 13.60 20.46 -4.75
N SER A 94 12.89 21.34 -4.03
CA SER A 94 12.46 22.65 -4.52
C SER A 94 13.64 23.53 -4.92
N ASP A 95 14.69 23.63 -4.08
CA ASP A 95 15.90 24.41 -4.33
C ASP A 95 16.66 23.97 -5.60
N ARG A 96 16.43 22.74 -6.07
CA ARG A 96 17.07 22.15 -7.25
C ARG A 96 16.12 22.03 -8.46
N GLY A 97 14.88 22.47 -8.34
CA GLY A 97 13.86 22.31 -9.38
C GLY A 97 13.56 20.85 -9.72
N ILE A 98 13.79 19.93 -8.78
CA ILE A 98 13.49 18.50 -8.95
C ILE A 98 12.05 18.28 -8.48
N PRO A 99 11.17 17.65 -9.27
CA PRO A 99 9.82 17.33 -8.83
C PRO A 99 9.81 16.57 -7.50
N TYR A 100 9.06 17.07 -6.52
CA TYR A 100 8.99 16.47 -5.18
C TYR A 100 8.07 15.23 -5.18
N ARG A 101 8.60 14.12 -5.70
CA ARG A 101 7.92 12.83 -5.82
C ARG A 101 8.89 11.68 -5.57
N ARG A 102 8.37 10.57 -5.06
CA ARG A 102 9.16 9.37 -4.78
C ARG A 102 8.40 8.10 -5.13
N GLY A 103 9.02 7.25 -5.97
CA GLY A 103 8.44 5.98 -6.41
C GLY A 103 9.15 4.76 -5.84
N TYR A 104 8.38 3.83 -5.29
CA TYR A 104 8.85 2.56 -4.73
C TYR A 104 8.27 1.39 -5.51
N LEU A 105 9.09 0.38 -5.78
CA LEU A 105 8.67 -0.88 -6.38
C LEU A 105 9.05 -2.04 -5.46
N LEU A 106 8.04 -2.73 -4.93
CA LEU A 106 8.21 -4.00 -4.22
C LEU A 106 7.87 -5.14 -5.18
N TYR A 107 8.82 -6.05 -5.39
CA TYR A 107 8.64 -7.16 -6.33
C TYR A 107 9.08 -8.49 -5.74
N GLY A 108 8.45 -9.57 -6.18
CA GLY A 108 8.75 -10.93 -5.73
C GLY A 108 7.51 -11.82 -5.70
N PRO A 109 7.62 -13.08 -5.27
CA PRO A 109 6.52 -14.04 -5.30
C PRO A 109 5.26 -13.56 -4.57
N PRO A 110 4.07 -14.08 -4.93
CA PRO A 110 2.84 -13.80 -4.19
C PRO A 110 2.97 -14.30 -2.74
N GLY A 111 2.20 -13.71 -1.81
CA GLY A 111 2.16 -14.14 -0.42
C GLY A 111 3.39 -13.78 0.44
N CYS A 112 4.37 -13.03 -0.09
CA CYS A 112 5.59 -12.65 0.66
C CYS A 112 5.46 -11.34 1.46
N GLY A 113 4.28 -10.72 1.49
CA GLY A 113 3.99 -9.58 2.39
C GLY A 113 4.16 -8.17 1.80
N LYS A 114 4.32 -8.02 0.47
CA LYS A 114 4.47 -6.71 -0.22
C LYS A 114 3.38 -5.69 0.19
N SER A 115 2.11 -5.99 -0.06
CA SER A 115 0.99 -5.09 0.27
C SER A 115 0.79 -4.92 1.79
N SER A 116 1.06 -5.99 2.55
CA SER A 116 1.00 -5.96 4.01
C SER A 116 2.02 -4.99 4.60
N PHE A 117 3.23 -4.96 4.05
CA PHE A 117 4.29 -4.05 4.47
C PHE A 117 3.95 -2.59 4.17
N ILE A 118 3.41 -2.30 2.98
CA ILE A 118 2.99 -0.95 2.59
C ILE A 118 1.89 -0.45 3.54
N THR A 119 0.95 -1.32 3.92
CA THR A 119 -0.08 -0.98 4.90
C THR A 119 0.52 -0.63 6.26
N ALA A 120 1.56 -1.35 6.67
CA ALA A 120 2.25 -1.10 7.94
C ALA A 120 3.08 0.20 7.90
N ILE A 121 3.77 0.49 6.79
CA ILE A 121 4.46 1.77 6.58
C ILE A 121 3.48 2.94 6.65
N ALA A 122 2.33 2.85 5.97
CA ALA A 122 1.32 3.90 6.01
C ALA A 122 0.85 4.18 7.44
N GLY A 123 0.64 3.12 8.23
CA GLY A 123 0.30 3.26 9.64
C GLY A 123 1.39 3.91 10.49
N GLU A 124 2.66 3.55 10.26
CA GLU A 124 3.82 4.14 10.95
C GLU A 124 4.03 5.62 10.63
N LEU A 125 3.70 6.03 9.40
CA LEU A 125 3.81 7.42 8.94
C LEU A 125 2.57 8.26 9.25
N GLU A 126 1.49 7.64 9.73
CA GLU A 126 0.17 8.24 9.89
C GLU A 126 -0.47 8.69 8.55
N TYR A 127 -0.12 8.01 7.46
CA TYR A 127 -0.63 8.31 6.12
C TYR A 127 -1.85 7.45 5.81
N SER A 128 -2.76 8.00 5.01
CA SER A 128 -3.83 7.23 4.38
C SER A 128 -3.31 6.44 3.17
N ILE A 129 -4.08 5.47 2.68
CA ILE A 129 -3.72 4.68 1.49
C ILE A 129 -4.76 4.88 0.41
N CYS A 130 -4.31 5.33 -0.75
CA CYS A 130 -5.10 5.44 -1.96
C CYS A 130 -4.86 4.21 -2.84
N LEU A 131 -5.76 3.23 -2.73
CA LEU A 131 -5.64 1.97 -3.45
C LEU A 131 -6.21 2.11 -4.86
N MET A 132 -5.40 1.74 -5.86
CA MET A 132 -5.81 1.72 -7.25
C MET A 132 -5.37 0.42 -7.92
N SER A 133 -6.30 -0.26 -8.57
CA SER A 133 -6.02 -1.41 -9.42
C SER A 133 -5.94 -0.96 -10.88
N LEU A 134 -4.83 -1.30 -11.56
CA LEU A 134 -4.66 -0.99 -12.98
C LEU A 134 -5.42 -1.97 -13.91
N SER A 135 -6.03 -3.01 -13.34
CA SER A 135 -6.87 -3.97 -14.10
C SER A 135 -8.31 -3.49 -14.28
N ASP A 136 -8.71 -2.36 -13.69
CA ASP A 136 -10.04 -1.78 -13.86
C ASP A 136 -10.27 -1.35 -15.32
N ASN A 137 -11.24 -1.99 -15.99
CA ASN A 137 -11.59 -1.70 -17.38
C ASN A 137 -12.16 -0.30 -17.59
N SER A 138 -12.64 0.36 -16.53
CA SER A 138 -13.18 1.71 -16.56
C SER A 138 -12.11 2.79 -16.33
N LEU A 139 -10.85 2.40 -16.07
CA LEU A 139 -9.75 3.33 -15.88
C LEU A 139 -9.21 3.75 -17.25
N SER A 140 -9.26 5.06 -17.53
CA SER A 140 -8.68 5.70 -18.72
C SER A 140 -7.43 6.50 -18.35
N ASP A 141 -6.67 6.94 -19.35
CA ASP A 141 -5.48 7.79 -19.17
C ASP A 141 -5.83 9.12 -18.46
N ASP A 142 -6.90 9.79 -18.91
CA ASP A 142 -7.36 11.05 -18.33
C ASP A 142 -7.83 10.86 -16.89
N ARG A 143 -8.56 9.77 -16.63
CA ARG A 143 -9.05 9.43 -15.29
C ARG A 143 -7.91 9.12 -14.33
N LEU A 144 -6.89 8.38 -14.78
CA LEU A 144 -5.70 8.10 -13.98
C LEU A 144 -4.95 9.40 -13.65
N ASN A 145 -4.69 10.23 -14.66
CA ASN A 145 -4.02 11.53 -14.46
C ASN A 145 -4.77 12.38 -13.45
N HIS A 146 -6.10 12.46 -13.58
CA HIS A 146 -6.94 13.20 -12.66
C HIS A 146 -6.88 12.63 -11.25
N LEU A 147 -7.08 11.32 -11.06
CA LEU A 147 -7.01 10.67 -9.74
C LEU A 147 -5.66 10.90 -9.04
N LEU A 148 -4.56 10.81 -9.77
CA LEU A 148 -3.24 11.09 -9.20
C LEU A 148 -3.08 12.57 -8.81
N SER A 149 -3.75 13.50 -9.52
CA SER A 149 -3.72 14.93 -9.20
C SER A 149 -4.57 15.31 -7.99
N VAL A 150 -5.69 14.61 -7.75
CA VAL A 150 -6.62 14.90 -6.65
C VAL A 150 -6.46 13.95 -5.46
N ALA A 151 -5.32 13.26 -5.37
CA ALA A 151 -5.03 12.39 -4.25
C ALA A 151 -5.07 13.18 -2.92
N PRO A 152 -5.73 12.67 -1.87
CA PRO A 152 -5.71 13.27 -0.54
C PRO A 152 -4.29 13.59 -0.06
N GLN A 153 -4.13 14.69 0.67
CA GLN A 153 -2.88 15.02 1.33
C GLN A 153 -2.48 13.92 2.34
N GLN A 154 -1.17 13.77 2.59
CA GLN A 154 -0.63 12.74 3.50
C GLN A 154 -1.18 11.35 3.17
N SER A 155 -1.13 10.98 1.90
CA SER A 155 -1.55 9.68 1.41
C SER A 155 -0.43 8.98 0.63
N ILE A 156 -0.42 7.66 0.72
CA ILE A 156 0.39 6.79 -0.13
C ILE A 156 -0.50 6.27 -1.25
N ILE A 157 -0.09 6.48 -2.51
CA ILE A 157 -0.76 5.89 -3.65
C ILE A 157 -0.21 4.48 -3.85
N LEU A 158 -1.08 3.47 -3.74
CA LEU A 158 -0.74 2.07 -3.90
C LEU A 158 -1.31 1.55 -5.22
N LEU A 159 -0.42 1.24 -6.16
CA LEU A 159 -0.73 0.56 -7.40
C LEU A 159 -0.41 -0.93 -7.25
N GLU A 160 -1.43 -1.77 -7.14
CA GLU A 160 -1.25 -3.22 -7.01
C GLU A 160 -1.17 -3.93 -8.36
N ASP A 161 -0.37 -5.01 -8.40
CA ASP A 161 -0.22 -5.93 -9.53
C ASP A 161 0.00 -5.20 -10.87
N VAL A 162 0.98 -4.30 -10.90
CA VAL A 162 1.23 -3.46 -12.07
C VAL A 162 1.58 -4.26 -13.33
N ASP A 163 2.02 -5.51 -13.19
CA ASP A 163 2.24 -6.45 -14.30
C ASP A 163 0.94 -6.89 -15.01
N ALA A 164 -0.22 -6.85 -14.33
CA ALA A 164 -1.50 -7.22 -14.94
C ALA A 164 -1.92 -6.24 -16.06
N ALA A 165 -1.50 -4.98 -15.96
CA ALA A 165 -1.72 -3.99 -17.02
C ALA A 165 -0.99 -4.36 -18.32
N PHE A 166 0.16 -5.05 -18.22
CA PHE A 166 0.96 -5.46 -19.38
C PHE A 166 0.38 -6.69 -20.07
N VAL A 167 -0.18 -7.64 -19.32
CA VAL A 167 -0.89 -8.80 -19.90
C VAL A 167 -2.07 -8.34 -20.74
N SER A 168 -2.84 -7.38 -20.24
CA SER A 168 -3.96 -6.77 -20.98
C SER A 168 -3.51 -6.13 -22.30
N ARG A 169 -2.31 -5.52 -22.33
CA ARG A 169 -1.72 -4.93 -23.54
C ARG A 169 -1.38 -5.99 -24.59
N ASP A 170 -0.78 -7.10 -24.19
CA ASP A 170 -0.38 -8.14 -25.15
C ASP A 170 -1.59 -8.84 -25.76
N LEU A 171 -2.64 -9.05 -24.97
CA LEU A 171 -3.94 -9.53 -25.47
C LEU A 171 -4.60 -8.52 -26.42
N ALA A 172 -4.50 -7.22 -26.16
CA ALA A 172 -5.03 -6.18 -27.02
C ALA A 172 -4.31 -6.10 -28.38
N LYS A 173 -2.99 -6.34 -28.42
CA LYS A 173 -2.23 -6.45 -29.67
C LYS A 173 -2.65 -7.64 -30.52
N GLN A 174 -3.05 -8.75 -29.89
CA GLN A 174 -3.50 -9.95 -30.60
C GLN A 174 -4.92 -9.83 -31.15
N ASN A 175 -5.79 -9.03 -30.52
CA ASN A 175 -7.20 -8.85 -30.93
C ASN A 175 -7.59 -7.37 -31.08
N PRO A 176 -7.02 -6.63 -32.06
CA PRO A 176 -7.21 -5.19 -32.19
C PRO A 176 -8.68 -4.77 -32.38
N GLY A 177 -9.53 -5.61 -32.98
CA GLY A 177 -10.94 -5.31 -33.24
C GLY A 177 -11.86 -5.31 -32.01
N VAL A 178 -11.49 -5.97 -30.90
CA VAL A 178 -12.27 -5.97 -29.65
C VAL A 178 -11.91 -4.80 -28.74
N TYR A 179 -10.69 -4.27 -28.89
CA TYR A 179 -10.13 -3.24 -28.02
C TYR A 179 -10.01 -1.85 -28.68
N GLN A 180 -10.31 -1.72 -29.98
CA GLN A 180 -10.44 -0.43 -30.65
C GLN A 180 -11.66 0.33 -30.12
N GLY A 181 -11.42 1.47 -29.46
CA GLY A 181 -12.46 2.41 -29.02
C GLY A 181 -12.86 2.32 -27.55
N MET A 182 -12.38 1.34 -26.78
CA MET A 182 -12.49 1.40 -25.33
C MET A 182 -11.40 2.35 -24.81
N GLY A 183 -11.79 3.47 -24.18
CA GLY A 183 -10.88 4.41 -23.51
C GLY A 183 -10.21 3.82 -22.28
N ARG A 184 -9.48 2.71 -22.46
CA ARG A 184 -8.74 2.01 -21.41
C ARG A 184 -7.39 2.65 -21.19
N LEU A 185 -6.86 2.44 -20.00
CA LEU A 185 -5.52 2.83 -19.61
C LEU A 185 -4.50 2.28 -20.61
N THR A 186 -3.74 3.19 -21.20
CA THR A 186 -2.60 2.89 -22.04
C THR A 186 -1.32 2.90 -21.20
N PHE A 187 -0.31 2.17 -21.66
CA PHE A 187 1.00 2.20 -21.00
C PHE A 187 1.62 3.60 -21.01
N SER A 188 1.53 4.31 -22.14
CA SER A 188 1.98 5.70 -22.25
C SER A 188 1.22 6.62 -21.29
N GLY A 189 -0.08 6.39 -21.10
CA GLY A 189 -0.90 7.09 -20.12
C GLY A 189 -0.42 6.91 -18.69
N LEU A 190 -0.17 5.65 -18.28
CA LEU A 190 0.41 5.35 -16.97
C LEU A 190 1.76 6.05 -16.77
N LEU A 191 2.64 5.95 -17.77
CA LEU A 191 3.95 6.58 -17.72
C LEU A 191 3.83 8.10 -17.53
N ASN A 192 3.02 8.76 -18.36
CA ASN A 192 2.78 10.20 -18.28
C ASN A 192 2.12 10.61 -16.97
N ALA A 193 1.29 9.76 -16.37
CA ALA A 193 0.65 10.06 -15.09
C ALA A 193 1.63 10.04 -13.91
N LEU A 194 2.63 9.15 -13.97
CA LEU A 194 3.68 9.04 -12.95
C LEU A 194 4.69 10.19 -13.01
N ASP A 195 5.12 10.59 -14.21
CA ASP A 195 6.24 11.53 -14.34
C ASP A 195 6.04 12.72 -15.27
N GLY A 196 4.83 12.92 -15.79
CA GLY A 196 4.48 14.00 -16.70
C GLY A 196 4.56 15.39 -16.05
N VAL A 197 4.50 16.40 -16.91
CA VAL A 197 4.60 17.82 -16.52
C VAL A 197 3.38 18.28 -15.71
N ALA A 198 2.24 17.64 -15.90
CA ALA A 198 1.00 17.94 -15.17
C ALA A 198 0.85 17.16 -13.84
N SER A 199 1.84 16.35 -13.45
CA SER A 199 1.77 15.57 -12.22
C SER A 199 1.94 16.46 -10.99
N THR A 200 1.10 16.25 -9.97
CA THR A 200 1.16 17.00 -8.70
C THR A 200 2.38 16.62 -7.86
N GLU A 201 2.83 17.58 -7.05
CA GLU A 201 3.95 17.43 -6.11
C GLU A 201 3.53 16.75 -4.80
N ALA A 202 4.51 16.46 -3.93
CA ALA A 202 4.36 15.83 -2.62
C ALA A 202 3.69 14.45 -2.66
N ARG A 203 4.16 13.60 -3.59
CA ARG A 203 3.57 12.28 -3.84
C ARG A 203 4.52 11.14 -3.52
N ILE A 204 4.01 10.17 -2.77
CA ILE A 204 4.65 8.87 -2.54
C ILE A 204 3.82 7.80 -3.28
N VAL A 205 4.45 7.09 -4.20
CA VAL A 205 3.81 5.99 -4.95
C VAL A 205 4.51 4.69 -4.61
N PHE A 206 3.74 3.70 -4.16
CA PHE A 206 4.19 2.31 -4.07
C PHE A 206 3.54 1.48 -5.17
N MET A 207 4.36 0.70 -5.86
CA MET A 207 3.97 -0.30 -6.85
C MET A 207 4.31 -1.69 -6.34
N THR A 208 3.41 -2.64 -6.56
CA THR A 208 3.70 -4.07 -6.32
C THR A 208 3.61 -4.85 -7.62
N THR A 209 4.49 -5.84 -7.76
CA THR A 209 4.41 -6.80 -8.88
C THR A 209 4.88 -8.18 -8.43
N ASN A 210 4.33 -9.22 -9.05
CA ASN A 210 4.82 -10.59 -8.89
C ASN A 210 5.92 -10.95 -9.93
N HIS A 211 5.98 -10.20 -11.03
CA HIS A 211 6.82 -10.51 -12.19
C HIS A 211 7.52 -9.25 -12.73
N ILE A 212 8.66 -8.89 -12.12
CA ILE A 212 9.43 -7.71 -12.52
C ILE A 212 9.91 -7.80 -13.99
N ASP A 213 10.14 -9.01 -14.48
CA ASP A 213 10.54 -9.33 -15.85
C ASP A 213 9.49 -8.94 -16.90
N ARG A 214 8.22 -8.79 -16.49
CA ARG A 214 7.14 -8.32 -17.36
C ARG A 214 7.02 -6.81 -17.44
N LEU A 215 7.73 -6.08 -16.58
CA LEU A 215 7.67 -4.63 -16.56
C LEU A 215 8.55 -4.03 -17.63
N ASP A 216 8.00 -3.07 -18.37
CA ASP A 216 8.78 -2.30 -19.34
C ASP A 216 9.86 -1.47 -18.61
N PRO A 217 11.13 -1.50 -19.07
CA PRO A 217 12.23 -0.74 -18.47
C PRO A 217 11.94 0.75 -18.31
N ALA A 218 11.10 1.33 -19.17
CA ALA A 218 10.69 2.72 -19.07
C ALA A 218 9.88 3.00 -17.79
N LEU A 219 9.11 2.05 -17.27
CA LEU A 219 8.35 2.23 -16.03
C LEU A 219 9.28 2.34 -14.82
N ILE A 220 10.36 1.56 -14.79
CA ILE A 220 11.24 1.39 -13.62
C ILE A 220 12.48 2.30 -13.65
N ARG A 221 12.46 3.35 -14.47
CA ARG A 221 13.54 4.34 -14.55
C ARG A 221 13.52 5.31 -13.35
N PRO A 222 14.67 5.87 -12.94
CA PRO A 222 14.73 6.93 -11.93
C PRO A 222 13.80 8.10 -12.28
N GLY A 223 13.13 8.67 -11.27
CA GLY A 223 12.07 9.68 -11.42
C GLY A 223 10.66 9.11 -11.56
N ARG A 224 10.51 7.80 -11.86
CA ARG A 224 9.28 7.01 -11.76
C ARG A 224 9.37 5.97 -10.65
N VAL A 225 10.47 5.22 -10.63
CA VAL A 225 10.84 4.27 -9.57
C VAL A 225 12.25 4.61 -9.12
N ASP A 226 12.36 5.10 -7.89
CA ASP A 226 13.61 5.52 -7.30
C ASP A 226 14.18 4.46 -6.34
N PHE A 227 13.31 3.60 -5.81
CA PHE A 227 13.68 2.52 -4.90
C PHE A 227 13.06 1.20 -5.36
N LYS A 228 13.88 0.17 -5.58
CA LYS A 228 13.44 -1.19 -5.93
C LYS A 228 13.84 -2.15 -4.83
N GLN A 229 12.88 -2.92 -4.31
CA GLN A 229 13.14 -3.93 -3.30
C GLN A 229 12.55 -5.28 -3.69
N TYR A 230 13.40 -6.30 -3.65
CA TYR A 230 12.96 -7.68 -3.73
C TYR A 230 12.40 -8.14 -2.37
N VAL A 231 11.22 -8.73 -2.39
CA VAL A 231 10.54 -9.33 -1.24
C VAL A 231 10.23 -10.79 -1.59
N GLY A 232 11.15 -11.67 -1.19
CA GLY A 232 11.15 -13.08 -1.55
C GLY A 232 10.55 -14.03 -0.51
N HIS A 233 10.79 -15.31 -0.74
CA HIS A 233 10.52 -16.38 0.23
C HIS A 233 11.26 -16.16 1.54
N CYS A 234 10.75 -16.79 2.61
CA CYS A 234 11.27 -16.63 3.96
C CYS A 234 12.72 -17.09 4.07
N THR A 235 13.57 -16.20 4.56
CA THR A 235 14.93 -16.53 5.02
C THR A 235 14.88 -17.26 6.36
N HIS A 236 16.00 -17.89 6.74
CA HIS A 236 16.14 -18.54 8.04
C HIS A 236 15.82 -17.58 9.20
N TRP A 237 16.37 -16.35 9.12
CA TRP A 237 16.09 -15.28 10.07
C TRP A 237 14.60 -14.94 10.13
N GLN A 238 13.92 -14.79 8.98
CA GLN A 238 12.49 -14.48 8.95
C GLN A 238 11.65 -15.56 9.62
N LEU A 239 11.95 -16.84 9.39
CA LEU A 239 11.23 -17.94 10.02
C LEU A 239 11.38 -17.93 11.54
N THR A 240 12.60 -17.71 12.04
CA THR A 240 12.86 -17.57 13.47
C THR A 240 12.09 -16.40 14.08
N GLN A 241 12.14 -15.22 13.44
CA GLN A 241 11.43 -14.03 13.93
C GLN A 241 9.90 -14.19 13.86
N MET A 242 9.38 -14.80 12.80
CA MET A 242 7.96 -15.12 12.71
C MET A 242 7.54 -16.09 13.82
N PHE A 243 8.31 -17.15 14.07
CA PHE A 243 8.02 -18.12 15.13
C PHE A 243 7.93 -17.45 16.50
N LEU A 244 8.94 -16.66 16.89
CA LEU A 244 8.97 -15.93 18.15
C LEU A 244 7.81 -14.94 18.29
N ARG A 245 7.31 -14.41 17.17
CA ARG A 245 6.17 -13.50 17.18
C ARG A 245 4.84 -14.21 17.41
N PHE A 246 4.68 -15.43 16.90
CA PHE A 246 3.48 -16.24 17.13
C PHE A 246 3.52 -16.93 18.50
N TYR A 247 4.72 -17.26 19.00
CA TYR A 247 4.94 -17.92 20.29
C TYR A 247 5.92 -17.10 21.15
N PRO A 248 5.46 -16.02 21.79
CA PRO A 248 6.32 -15.07 22.50
C PRO A 248 7.03 -15.66 23.74
N ASP A 249 6.50 -16.74 24.30
CA ASP A 249 7.09 -17.42 25.47
C ASP A 249 8.25 -18.36 25.08
N GLN A 250 8.51 -18.53 23.78
CA GLN A 250 9.55 -19.42 23.27
C GLN A 250 10.90 -18.72 23.14
N THR A 251 11.96 -19.53 23.10
CA THR A 251 13.34 -19.05 23.03
C THR A 251 13.84 -18.91 21.60
N LEU A 252 14.93 -18.15 21.41
CA LEU A 252 15.61 -18.07 20.12
C LEU A 252 16.01 -19.47 19.61
N THR A 253 16.47 -20.35 20.50
CA THR A 253 16.85 -21.72 20.18
C THR A 253 15.70 -22.52 19.56
N THR A 254 14.49 -22.41 20.11
CA THR A 254 13.28 -23.06 19.55
C THR A 254 12.87 -22.45 18.22
N GLY A 255 13.01 -21.13 18.04
CA GLY A 255 12.77 -20.49 16.74
C GLY A 255 13.79 -20.89 15.66
N GLU A 256 15.05 -21.13 16.04
CA GLU A 256 16.06 -21.69 15.14
C GLU A 256 15.76 -23.15 14.79
N GLN A 257 15.24 -23.95 15.73
CA GLN A 257 14.81 -25.32 15.46
C GLN A 257 13.68 -25.35 14.44
N PHE A 258 12.66 -24.51 14.61
CA PHE A 258 11.60 -24.33 13.61
C PHE A 258 12.17 -23.98 12.24
N ALA A 259 13.04 -22.97 12.18
CA ALA A 259 13.61 -22.51 10.93
C ALA A 259 14.50 -23.58 10.28
N LYS A 260 15.24 -24.40 11.04
CA LYS A 260 16.02 -25.54 10.52
C LYS A 260 15.10 -26.62 9.95
N ALA A 261 14.03 -26.96 10.67
CA ALA A 261 13.04 -27.94 10.23
C ALA A 261 12.30 -27.49 8.96
N ALA A 262 11.95 -26.21 8.84
CA ALA A 262 11.33 -25.67 7.64
C ALA A 262 12.27 -25.78 6.42
N PHE A 263 13.52 -25.34 6.56
CA PHE A 263 14.52 -25.36 5.48
C PHE A 263 14.94 -26.76 5.04
N SER A 264 14.85 -27.77 5.91
CA SER A 264 15.13 -29.16 5.52
C SER A 264 14.07 -29.71 4.57
N HIS A 265 12.87 -29.12 4.52
CA HIS A 265 11.79 -29.54 3.63
C HIS A 265 11.74 -28.69 2.34
N THR A 266 11.86 -27.37 2.47
CA THR A 266 11.82 -26.47 1.30
C THR A 266 12.44 -25.10 1.58
N ASP A 267 13.06 -24.53 0.57
CA ASP A 267 13.61 -23.17 0.56
C ASP A 267 12.63 -22.13 -0.04
N LYS A 268 11.42 -22.56 -0.44
CA LYS A 268 10.42 -21.72 -1.14
C LYS A 268 9.16 -21.45 -0.33
N LEU A 269 9.30 -21.30 0.99
CA LEU A 269 8.16 -20.94 1.84
C LEU A 269 7.84 -19.45 1.76
N SER A 270 6.58 -19.11 1.47
CA SER A 270 6.09 -17.74 1.59
C SER A 270 5.68 -17.43 3.03
N ALA A 271 5.74 -16.15 3.41
CA ALA A 271 5.28 -15.69 4.71
C ALA A 271 3.78 -16.02 4.95
N ALA A 272 2.96 -16.01 3.89
CA ALA A 272 1.56 -16.40 3.97
C ALA A 272 1.37 -17.88 4.33
N GLN A 273 2.16 -18.79 3.73
CA GLN A 273 2.12 -20.22 4.07
C GLN A 273 2.53 -20.45 5.53
N VAL A 274 3.61 -19.81 5.98
CA VAL A 274 4.11 -19.91 7.36
C VAL A 274 3.09 -19.37 8.35
N GLN A 275 2.46 -18.22 8.05
CA GLN A 275 1.37 -17.69 8.87
C GLN A 275 0.18 -18.66 8.92
N GLY A 276 -0.22 -19.25 7.79
CA GLY A 276 -1.29 -20.25 7.74
C GLY A 276 -0.98 -21.48 8.59
N HIS A 277 0.27 -21.95 8.56
CA HIS A 277 0.75 -23.05 9.40
C HIS A 277 0.60 -22.74 10.89
N PHE A 278 1.10 -21.60 11.36
CA PHE A 278 0.96 -21.20 12.77
C PHE A 278 -0.49 -21.03 13.22
N MET A 279 -1.40 -20.67 12.30
CA MET A 279 -2.83 -20.60 12.61
C MET A 279 -3.46 -21.97 12.92
N MET A 280 -2.87 -23.08 12.46
CA MET A 280 -3.30 -24.44 12.81
C MET A 280 -2.81 -24.88 14.20
N TYR A 281 -1.70 -24.29 14.67
CA TYR A 281 -1.01 -24.65 15.92
C TYR A 281 -0.93 -23.46 16.89
N LYS A 282 -2.04 -22.74 17.10
CA LYS A 282 -2.07 -21.42 17.76
C LYS A 282 -1.37 -21.34 19.13
N THR A 283 -1.42 -22.41 19.91
CA THR A 283 -0.84 -22.50 21.26
C THR A 283 0.11 -23.69 21.40
N ASP A 284 0.52 -24.28 20.29
CA ASP A 284 1.29 -25.53 20.24
C ASP A 284 2.58 -25.33 19.41
N PRO A 285 3.62 -24.74 20.01
CA PRO A 285 4.88 -24.49 19.32
C PRO A 285 5.62 -25.77 18.93
N GLU A 286 5.49 -26.85 19.72
CA GLU A 286 6.11 -28.14 19.44
C GLU A 286 5.46 -28.79 18.22
N GLY A 287 4.12 -28.85 18.19
CA GLY A 287 3.38 -29.35 17.04
C GLY A 287 3.63 -28.54 15.76
N ALA A 288 3.84 -27.22 15.88
CA ALA A 288 4.22 -26.39 14.74
C ALA A 288 5.60 -26.75 14.17
N ILE A 289 6.57 -27.16 14.99
CA ILE A 289 7.90 -27.59 14.54
C ILE A 289 7.81 -28.98 13.88
N GLU A 290 7.12 -29.92 14.52
CA GLU A 290 7.04 -31.31 14.05
C GLU A 290 6.29 -31.42 12.71
N ASN A 291 5.28 -30.58 12.49
CA ASN A 291 4.38 -30.69 11.33
C ASN A 291 4.67 -29.67 10.22
N ILE A 292 5.78 -28.94 10.25
CA ILE A 292 6.11 -27.95 9.21
C ILE A 292 6.26 -28.57 7.82
N GLY A 293 6.61 -29.86 7.74
CA GLY A 293 6.68 -30.62 6.49
C GLY A 293 5.32 -30.83 5.80
N CYS A 294 4.21 -30.61 6.50
CA CYS A 294 2.85 -30.71 5.93
C CYS A 294 2.43 -29.44 5.17
N VAL A 295 3.21 -28.36 5.22
CA VAL A 295 2.90 -27.13 4.48
C VAL A 295 3.09 -27.38 3.00
N THR A 296 1.97 -27.41 2.26
CA THR A 296 1.96 -27.55 0.81
C THR A 296 2.61 -26.31 0.18
N VAL A 297 3.67 -26.56 -0.60
CA VAL A 297 4.35 -25.56 -1.45
C VAL A 297 3.54 -25.31 -2.71
#